data_AF-A0A3B5KTQ5-F1
#
_entry.id   AF-A0A3B5KTQ5-F1
#
_cell.length_a   1.000
_cell.length_b   1.000
_cell.length_c   1.000
_cell.angle_alpha   90.00
_cell.angle_beta   90.00
_cell.angle_gamma   90.00
#
_symmetry.space_group_name_H-M   'P 1'
#
loop_
_entity.id
_entity.type
_entity.pdbx_description
1 polymer ?
#
loop_
_entity_poly.entity_id
_entity_poly.type
_entity_poly.pdbx_seq_one_letter_code
_entity_poly.pdbx_strand_id
1 'polypeptide(L)'
;MADSWEELFHKNRLVPPSSQTVRLAALSAGEDVTYQLRVTLYDGKLQHFFGKTWKSSSQKMKNNKISFNEVLYLHTSVLLPSTLVVVELVSLSTKPDGSYLSLGRGFSILELFTNRPEGPGTNGDRRLNLHHGSPRGLLHPSLKDSLSTDKNKSHSKTPSGLVHRHLTE
;
A
#
# COMPACT_ATOMS: atom_id res chain seq x y z
N MET A 1 -12.30 6.88 -10.68
CA MET A 1 -10.94 6.79 -11.24
C MET A 1 -10.18 5.92 -10.26
N ALA A 2 -9.81 4.70 -10.66
CA ALA A 2 -9.13 3.77 -9.77
C ALA A 2 -7.79 4.39 -9.35
N ASP A 3 -7.46 4.26 -8.07
CA ASP A 3 -6.33 4.90 -7.43
C ASP A 3 -5.05 4.47 -8.13
N SER A 4 -4.34 5.43 -8.74
CA SER A 4 -3.20 5.21 -9.63
C SER A 4 -2.21 4.20 -9.05
N TRP A 5 -1.97 4.25 -7.75
CA TRP A 5 -1.04 3.38 -7.05
C TRP A 5 -1.51 1.91 -6.94
N GLU A 6 -2.81 1.65 -6.73
CA GLU A 6 -3.35 0.29 -6.66
C GLU A 6 -3.22 -0.46 -7.99
N GLU A 7 -3.58 0.20 -9.10
CA GLU A 7 -3.47 -0.38 -10.44
C GLU A 7 -2.00 -0.72 -10.76
N LEU A 8 -1.10 0.20 -10.44
CA LEU A 8 0.33 0.02 -10.67
C LEU A 8 0.92 -1.10 -9.82
N PHE A 9 0.50 -1.22 -8.55
CA PHE A 9 0.91 -2.31 -7.69
C PHE A 9 0.45 -3.66 -8.25
N HIS A 10 -0.81 -3.77 -8.67
CA HIS A 10 -1.35 -4.99 -9.24
C HIS A 10 -0.69 -5.37 -10.57
N LYS A 11 -0.44 -4.38 -11.45
CA LYS A 11 0.21 -4.58 -12.76
C LYS A 11 1.67 -5.00 -12.63
N ASN A 12 2.39 -4.47 -11.65
CA ASN A 12 3.82 -4.68 -11.49
C ASN A 12 4.20 -5.74 -10.47
N ARG A 13 3.21 -6.39 -9.85
CA ARG A 13 3.47 -7.46 -8.89
C ARG A 13 4.13 -8.62 -9.62
N LEU A 14 5.44 -8.76 -9.44
CA LEU A 14 6.12 -10.03 -9.64
C LEU A 14 5.53 -11.00 -8.63
N VAL A 15 4.59 -11.83 -9.07
CA VAL A 15 4.19 -13.02 -8.30
C VAL A 15 5.43 -13.90 -8.30
N PRO A 16 6.11 -14.10 -7.16
CA PRO A 16 7.18 -15.07 -7.15
C PRO A 16 6.58 -16.41 -7.60
N PRO A 17 7.28 -17.18 -8.48
CA PRO A 17 6.83 -18.51 -8.84
C PRO A 17 6.54 -19.29 -7.56
N SER A 18 5.58 -20.21 -7.62
CA SER A 18 5.09 -21.00 -6.48
C SER A 18 6.15 -21.96 -5.93
N SER A 19 7.34 -21.50 -5.59
CA SER A 19 8.24 -22.18 -4.67
C SER A 19 7.70 -21.96 -3.26
N GLN A 20 6.58 -22.64 -3.00
CA GLN A 20 5.91 -22.78 -1.70
C GLN A 20 6.81 -23.47 -0.65
N THR A 21 7.99 -23.95 -1.04
CA THR A 21 8.84 -24.85 -0.25
C THR A 21 9.69 -24.17 0.84
N VAL A 22 9.85 -22.84 0.88
CA VAL A 22 10.79 -22.21 1.85
C VAL A 22 10.09 -21.56 3.07
N ARG A 23 8.76 -21.44 3.08
CA ARG A 23 8.04 -20.80 4.21
C ARG A 23 6.85 -21.58 4.75
N LEU A 24 6.72 -22.84 4.31
CA LEU A 24 5.93 -23.87 4.99
C LEU A 24 6.71 -24.52 6.14
N ALA A 25 7.75 -23.86 6.67
CA ALA A 25 8.11 -24.06 8.07
C ALA A 25 6.89 -23.61 8.88
N ALA A 26 6.07 -24.61 9.14
CA ALA A 26 4.77 -24.51 9.73
C ALA A 26 4.85 -23.58 10.93
N LEU A 27 4.08 -22.50 10.90
CA LEU A 27 3.35 -22.13 12.10
C LEU A 27 2.39 -23.29 12.33
N SER A 28 2.96 -24.38 12.86
CA SER A 28 2.21 -25.52 13.32
C SER A 28 1.19 -24.96 14.30
N ALA A 29 0.00 -25.55 14.31
CA ALA A 29 -1.15 -25.11 15.09
C ALA A 29 -0.93 -25.13 16.63
N GLY A 30 0.32 -25.10 17.11
CA GLY A 30 0.73 -25.04 18.51
C GLY A 30 1.79 -23.98 18.86
N GLU A 31 2.26 -23.12 17.94
CA GLU A 31 3.08 -21.96 18.33
C GLU A 31 2.22 -20.82 18.88
N ASP A 32 2.69 -20.14 19.94
CA ASP A 32 2.01 -18.96 20.49
C ASP A 32 2.16 -17.75 19.55
N VAL A 33 1.38 -17.75 18.47
CA VAL A 33 1.41 -16.71 17.45
C VAL A 33 0.63 -15.50 17.95
N THR A 34 1.33 -14.37 18.02
CA THR A 34 0.71 -13.06 18.24
C THR A 34 0.82 -12.20 16.99
N TYR A 35 0.04 -11.14 16.93
CA TYR A 35 -0.05 -10.25 15.78
C TYR A 35 0.19 -8.82 16.23
N GLN A 36 0.82 -8.04 15.36
CA GLN A 36 1.12 -6.63 15.59
C GLN A 36 0.76 -5.83 14.34
N LEU A 37 0.09 -4.69 14.52
CA LEU A 37 -0.02 -3.67 13.49
C LEU A 37 1.21 -2.79 13.50
N ARG A 38 1.72 -2.49 12.30
CA ARG A 38 2.81 -1.54 12.10
C ARG A 38 2.35 -0.45 11.17
N VAL A 39 2.53 0.80 11.58
CA VAL A 39 2.07 1.96 10.83
C VAL A 39 3.29 2.84 10.52
N THR A 40 3.53 3.08 9.23
CA THR A 40 4.69 3.84 8.76
C THR A 40 4.26 4.85 7.70
N LEU A 41 4.91 6.01 7.66
CA LEU A 41 4.68 7.00 6.62
C LEU A 41 5.46 6.64 5.36
N TYR A 42 4.89 6.94 4.21
CA TYR A 42 5.49 6.72 2.90
C TYR A 42 5.23 7.93 2.02
N ASP A 43 6.26 8.44 1.37
CA ASP A 43 6.12 9.49 0.38
C ASP A 43 5.96 8.84 -0.99
N GLY A 44 4.76 8.95 -1.58
CA GLY A 44 4.49 8.40 -2.91
C GLY A 44 5.29 9.06 -4.03
N LYS A 45 5.68 10.34 -3.87
CA LYS A 45 6.45 11.06 -4.89
C LYS A 45 7.91 10.66 -4.85
N LEU A 46 8.49 10.60 -3.65
CA LEU A 46 9.90 10.26 -3.44
C LEU A 46 10.14 8.75 -3.28
N GLN A 47 9.07 7.96 -3.15
CA GLN A 47 9.08 6.51 -3.00
C GLN A 47 9.96 5.99 -1.87
N HIS A 48 9.82 6.58 -0.71
CA HIS A 48 10.55 6.13 0.46
C HIS A 48 9.66 6.14 1.70
N PHE A 49 9.97 5.21 2.59
CA PHE A 49 9.41 5.23 3.93
C PHE A 49 10.14 6.25 4.77
N PHE A 50 9.41 7.00 5.58
CA PHE A 50 9.98 8.00 6.48
C PHE A 50 9.29 8.00 7.84
N GLY A 51 9.92 8.70 8.79
CA GLY A 51 9.46 8.74 10.17
C GLY A 51 9.66 7.43 10.92
N LYS A 52 9.17 7.40 12.17
CA LYS A 52 9.23 6.21 13.02
C LYS A 52 8.03 5.31 12.73
N THR A 53 8.29 4.03 12.48
CA THR A 53 7.23 3.02 12.44
C THR A 53 6.61 2.87 13.84
N TRP A 54 5.33 3.21 13.96
CA TRP A 54 4.55 2.86 15.14
C TRP A 54 4.22 1.38 15.12
N LYS A 55 4.19 0.76 16.31
CA LYS A 55 3.92 -0.66 16.51
C LYS A 55 2.89 -0.81 17.61
N SER A 56 1.85 -1.58 17.34
CA SER A 56 0.84 -1.92 18.35
C SER A 56 1.40 -2.88 19.40
N SER A 57 0.63 -3.06 20.47
CA SER A 57 0.77 -4.22 21.35
C SER A 57 0.52 -5.51 20.56
N SER A 58 1.18 -6.59 20.96
CA SER A 58 0.99 -7.91 20.38
C SER A 58 -0.35 -8.50 20.83
N GLN A 59 -1.18 -8.94 19.88
CA GLN A 59 -2.53 -9.43 20.11
C GLN A 59 -2.69 -10.87 19.61
N LYS A 60 -3.47 -11.69 20.31
CA LYS A 60 -3.85 -13.03 19.83
C LYS A 60 -5.11 -12.95 18.98
N MET A 61 -5.20 -13.82 17.98
CA MET A 61 -6.41 -13.96 17.17
C MET A 61 -7.48 -14.74 17.96
N LYS A 62 -8.71 -14.23 17.96
CA LYS A 62 -9.88 -14.87 18.57
C LYS A 62 -10.99 -14.90 17.53
N ASN A 63 -11.55 -16.08 17.25
CA ASN A 63 -12.64 -16.26 16.28
C ASN A 63 -12.36 -15.59 14.92
N ASN A 64 -11.15 -15.82 14.38
CA ASN A 64 -10.67 -15.22 13.14
C ASN A 64 -10.62 -13.67 13.12
N LYS A 65 -10.64 -13.02 14.28
CA LYS A 65 -10.56 -11.57 14.45
C LYS A 65 -9.44 -11.20 15.40
N ILE A 66 -8.81 -10.05 15.16
CA ILE A 66 -7.83 -9.44 16.06
C ILE A 66 -8.30 -8.02 16.34
N SER A 67 -8.25 -7.60 17.61
CA SER A 67 -8.64 -6.25 18.05
C SER A 67 -7.42 -5.56 18.64
N PHE A 68 -7.06 -4.40 18.08
CA PHE A 68 -5.94 -3.60 18.58
C PHE A 68 -6.43 -2.43 19.45
N ASN A 69 -7.53 -1.76 19.10
CA ASN A 69 -8.16 -0.69 19.89
C ASN A 69 -7.18 0.37 20.44
N GLU A 70 -6.15 0.70 19.66
CA GLU A 70 -5.13 1.69 20.00
C GLU A 70 -5.35 2.97 19.18
N VAL A 71 -5.23 4.14 19.84
CA VAL A 71 -5.32 5.45 19.18
C VAL A 71 -3.93 5.87 18.71
N LEU A 72 -3.80 6.24 17.44
CA LEU A 72 -2.55 6.70 16.85
C LEU A 72 -2.64 8.21 16.57
N TYR A 73 -1.66 8.95 17.09
CA TYR A 73 -1.45 10.34 16.75
C TYR A 73 -0.28 10.44 15.78
N LEU A 74 -0.55 10.93 14.58
CA LEU A 74 0.47 11.18 13.57
C LEU A 74 0.81 12.66 13.59
N HIS A 75 1.94 13.00 14.21
CA HIS A 75 2.54 14.32 14.04
C HIS A 75 3.34 14.32 12.74
N THR A 76 2.75 14.88 11.69
CA THR A 76 3.48 15.16 10.45
C THR A 76 3.55 16.68 10.28
N SER A 77 4.75 17.25 10.21
CA SER A 77 4.95 18.68 9.90
C SER A 77 4.72 18.98 8.41
N VAL A 78 4.16 18.03 7.68
CA VAL A 78 4.29 17.89 6.23
C VAL A 78 2.90 17.66 5.65
N LEU A 79 2.25 18.75 5.26
CA LEU A 79 1.01 18.76 4.47
C LEU A 79 1.33 18.49 2.99
N LEU A 80 2.05 17.41 2.71
CA LEU A 80 2.31 17.00 1.32
C LEU A 80 1.24 16.00 0.88
N PRO A 81 0.49 16.28 -0.20
CA PRO A 81 -0.51 15.35 -0.74
C PRO A 81 0.03 13.96 -1.10
N SER A 82 1.34 13.83 -1.33
CA SER A 82 1.99 12.54 -1.57
C SER A 82 2.25 11.70 -0.31
N THR A 83 1.91 12.22 0.88
CA THR A 83 2.10 11.49 2.14
C THR A 83 1.00 10.45 2.32
N LEU A 84 1.43 9.18 2.34
CA LEU A 84 0.61 8.01 2.57
C LEU A 84 0.96 7.38 3.92
N VAL A 85 -0.02 6.73 4.53
CA VAL A 85 0.16 5.85 5.67
C VAL A 85 0.10 4.41 5.19
N VAL A 86 1.13 3.64 5.47
CA VAL A 86 1.17 2.21 5.20
C VAL A 86 0.94 1.44 6.50
N VAL A 87 -0.11 0.63 6.52
CA VAL A 87 -0.49 -0.22 7.65
C VAL A 87 -0.14 -1.67 7.30
N GLU A 88 0.82 -2.27 7.99
CA GLU A 88 1.25 -3.66 7.82
C GLU A 88 0.77 -4.52 8.99
N LEU A 89 0.15 -5.66 8.70
CA LEU A 89 -0.13 -6.70 9.69
C LEU A 89 1.04 -7.67 9.73
N VAL A 90 1.60 -7.90 10.92
CA VAL A 90 2.74 -8.79 11.14
C VAL A 90 2.38 -9.86 12.15
N SER A 91 2.64 -11.13 11.81
CA SER A 91 2.62 -12.22 12.79
C SER A 91 3.98 -12.37 13.45
N LEU A 92 3.98 -12.62 14.75
CA LEU A 92 5.13 -12.84 15.61
C LEU A 92 5.01 -14.26 16.18
N SER A 93 6.03 -15.09 15.97
CA SER A 93 6.17 -16.37 16.68
C SER A 93 7.49 -16.44 17.42
N THR A 94 7.50 -17.14 18.54
CA THR A 94 8.70 -17.32 19.36
C THR A 94 9.46 -18.54 18.85
N LYS A 95 10.74 -18.35 18.54
CA LYS A 95 11.64 -19.45 18.21
C LYS A 95 12.09 -20.16 19.49
N PRO A 96 12.61 -21.40 19.38
CA PRO A 96 13.22 -22.11 20.52
C PRO A 96 14.38 -21.36 21.19
N ASP A 97 15.07 -20.48 20.47
CA ASP A 97 16.17 -19.65 20.98
C ASP A 97 15.69 -18.40 21.76
N GLY A 98 14.38 -18.23 21.95
CA GLY A 98 13.78 -17.07 22.61
C GLY A 98 13.67 -15.81 21.76
N SER A 99 14.21 -15.82 20.53
CA SER A 99 14.00 -14.74 19.56
C SER A 99 12.63 -14.83 18.89
N TYR A 100 12.17 -13.73 18.28
CA TYR A 100 10.90 -13.71 17.56
C TYR A 100 11.11 -13.75 16.04
N LEU A 101 10.31 -14.58 15.36
CA LEU A 101 10.11 -14.51 13.91
C LEU A 101 9.01 -13.49 13.60
N SER A 102 9.37 -12.44 12.86
CA SER A 102 8.39 -11.47 12.36
C SER A 102 8.09 -11.69 10.88
N LEU A 103 6.82 -11.95 10.56
CA LEU A 103 6.36 -12.24 9.20
C LEU A 103 5.21 -11.30 8.80
N GLY A 104 5.40 -10.53 7.73
CA GLY A 104 4.32 -9.74 7.14
C GLY A 104 3.22 -10.64 6.57
N ARG A 105 1.97 -10.33 6.92
CA ARG A 105 0.76 -11.04 6.49
C ARG A 105 -0.04 -10.29 5.44
N GLY A 106 0.21 -9.00 5.32
CA GLY A 106 -0.38 -8.14 4.32
C GLY A 106 -0.27 -6.69 4.77
N PHE A 107 -0.58 -5.77 3.87
CA PHE A 107 -0.56 -4.35 4.18
C PHE A 107 -1.66 -3.62 3.43
N SER A 108 -2.02 -2.44 3.92
CA SER A 108 -2.94 -1.52 3.26
C SER A 108 -2.35 -0.11 3.28
N ILE A 109 -2.90 0.77 2.45
CA ILE A 109 -2.47 2.15 2.32
C ILE A 109 -3.65 3.07 2.60
N LEU A 110 -3.38 4.14 3.35
CA LEU A 110 -4.32 5.20 3.65
C LEU A 110 -3.74 6.55 3.21
N GLU A 111 -4.48 7.28 2.39
CA GLU A 111 -4.16 8.67 2.06
C GLU A 111 -4.53 9.58 3.24
N LEU A 112 -3.58 10.35 3.76
CA LEU A 112 -3.82 11.27 4.87
C LEU A 112 -4.51 12.56 4.41
N PHE A 113 -4.17 13.04 3.23
CA PHE A 113 -4.60 14.33 2.71
C PHE A 113 -5.34 14.13 1.39
N THR A 114 -6.63 13.80 1.48
CA THR A 114 -7.47 13.71 0.28
C THR A 114 -7.97 15.10 -0.10
N ASN A 115 -7.79 15.50 -1.37
CA ASN A 115 -8.28 16.79 -1.89
C ASN A 115 -9.80 16.80 -2.17
N ARG A 116 -10.54 15.77 -1.75
CA ARG A 116 -11.97 15.64 -2.04
C ARG A 116 -12.78 15.88 -0.77
N PRO A 117 -13.55 16.99 -0.68
CA PRO A 117 -14.33 17.32 0.51
C PRO A 117 -15.47 16.31 0.83
N GLU A 118 -15.81 15.41 -0.11
CA GLU A 118 -17.07 14.64 -0.10
C GLU A 118 -16.88 13.13 -0.46
N GLY A 119 -15.92 12.43 0.15
CA GLY A 119 -15.79 10.96 0.04
C GLY A 119 -16.24 10.24 1.31
N PRO A 120 -16.83 9.03 1.26
CA PRO A 120 -17.34 8.36 2.44
C PRO A 120 -16.19 8.00 3.39
N GLY A 121 -16.18 8.60 4.58
CA GLY A 121 -15.47 8.04 5.74
C GLY A 121 -14.40 8.91 6.40
N THR A 122 -14.66 10.20 6.63
CA THR A 122 -14.16 10.85 7.87
C THR A 122 -14.90 10.35 9.11
N ASN A 123 -16.01 9.63 8.91
CA ASN A 123 -16.73 8.87 9.93
C ASN A 123 -15.97 7.57 10.20
N GLY A 124 -15.52 7.35 11.44
CA GLY A 124 -14.47 6.40 11.85
C GLY A 124 -14.72 4.89 11.66
N ASP A 125 -15.52 4.48 10.67
CA ASP A 125 -15.85 3.08 10.34
C ASP A 125 -15.34 2.68 8.94
N ARG A 126 -14.21 3.26 8.49
CA ARG A 126 -13.58 2.87 7.24
C ARG A 126 -12.90 1.51 7.39
N ARG A 127 -13.43 0.50 6.69
CA ARG A 127 -12.79 -0.82 6.57
C ARG A 127 -11.69 -0.76 5.50
N LEU A 128 -10.48 -1.19 5.87
CA LEU A 128 -9.34 -1.32 4.97
C LEU A 128 -9.11 -2.78 4.60
N ASN A 129 -8.93 -3.06 3.31
CA ASN A 129 -8.55 -4.39 2.84
C ASN A 129 -7.02 -4.53 2.89
N LEU A 130 -6.53 -5.69 3.33
CA LEU A 130 -5.10 -6.00 3.30
C LEU A 130 -4.73 -6.63 1.96
N HIS A 131 -3.77 -6.02 1.28
CA HIS A 131 -3.13 -6.60 0.10
C HIS A 131 -2.10 -7.64 0.54
N HIS A 132 -2.05 -8.76 -0.20
CA HIS A 132 -1.03 -9.78 0.00
C HIS A 132 0.34 -9.26 -0.45
N GLY A 133 1.35 -9.46 0.40
CA GLY A 133 2.73 -9.09 0.09
C GLY A 133 3.37 -8.28 1.21
N SER A 134 4.50 -7.67 0.87
CA SER A 134 5.29 -6.85 1.78
C SER A 134 5.22 -5.40 1.34
N PRO A 135 5.11 -4.43 2.27
CA PRO A 135 5.25 -3.01 1.97
C PRO A 135 6.51 -2.65 1.17
N ARG A 136 7.58 -3.46 1.25
CA ARG A 136 8.78 -3.21 0.42
C ARG A 136 8.49 -3.26 -1.09
N GLY A 137 7.38 -3.87 -1.52
CA GLY A 137 6.93 -3.81 -2.91
C GLY A 137 6.72 -2.39 -3.42
N LEU A 138 6.46 -1.41 -2.53
CA LEU A 138 6.30 0.00 -2.93
C LEU A 138 7.59 0.63 -3.43
N LEU A 139 8.74 0.03 -3.12
CA LEU A 139 10.06 0.50 -3.52
C LEU A 139 10.48 -0.06 -4.88
N HIS A 140 9.63 -0.86 -5.53
CA HIS A 140 9.98 -1.49 -6.79
C HIS A 140 10.09 -0.44 -7.91
N PRO A 141 11.18 -0.42 -8.71
CA PRO A 141 11.42 0.61 -9.72
C PRO A 141 10.29 0.82 -10.72
N SER A 142 9.52 -0.21 -11.06
CA SER A 142 8.39 -0.06 -12.00
C SER A 142 7.20 0.75 -11.45
N LEU A 143 7.15 1.00 -10.13
CA LEU A 143 6.24 1.97 -9.54
C LEU A 143 6.79 3.40 -9.62
N LYS A 144 8.10 3.58 -9.81
CA LYS A 144 8.82 4.89 -9.85
C LYS A 144 8.43 5.76 -11.03
N ASP A 145 8.30 5.14 -12.19
CA ASP A 145 8.06 5.86 -13.44
C ASP A 145 6.60 6.31 -13.60
N SER A 146 5.71 5.85 -12.73
CA SER A 146 4.25 6.00 -12.89
C SER A 146 3.60 6.96 -11.89
N LEU A 147 4.28 7.29 -10.78
CA LEU A 147 3.85 8.33 -9.83
C LEU A 147 4.42 9.72 -10.14
N SER A 148 5.28 9.81 -11.17
CA SER A 148 6.00 11.03 -11.56
C SER A 148 5.41 11.75 -12.79
N THR A 149 4.24 11.34 -13.29
CA THR A 149 3.60 12.01 -14.44
C THR A 149 2.83 13.26 -14.04
N ASP A 150 3.57 14.34 -13.81
CA ASP A 150 3.12 15.68 -14.17
C ASP A 150 4.16 16.29 -15.12
N LYS A 151 3.97 16.07 -16.42
CA LYS A 151 4.63 16.87 -17.45
C LYS A 151 3.58 17.28 -18.47
N ASN A 152 3.17 18.55 -18.35
CA ASN A 152 2.66 19.44 -19.39
C ASN A 152 2.37 18.75 -20.73
N LYS A 153 1.09 18.42 -20.97
CA LYS A 153 0.58 18.40 -22.34
C LYS A 153 -0.22 19.67 -22.57
N SER A 154 0.52 20.75 -22.80
CA SER A 154 -0.01 21.99 -23.34
C SER A 154 -0.69 21.73 -24.68
N HIS A 155 -1.75 22.50 -24.87
CA HIS A 155 -2.68 22.47 -25.98
C HIS A 155 -2.04 22.50 -27.38
N SER A 156 -2.63 21.74 -28.31
CA SER A 156 -3.15 22.36 -29.53
C SER A 156 -4.49 21.71 -29.87
N LYS A 157 -5.53 22.56 -29.88
CA LYS A 157 -6.88 22.24 -30.33
C LYS A 157 -7.04 22.80 -31.76
N THR A 158 -7.71 21.99 -32.59
CA THR A 158 -8.73 22.36 -33.62
C THR A 158 -8.28 22.96 -34.99
N PRO A 159 -9.14 22.92 -36.04
CA PRO A 159 -10.07 21.85 -36.47
C PRO A 159 -10.22 21.68 -38.01
N SER A 160 -10.96 20.62 -38.40
CA SER A 160 -11.93 20.50 -39.53
C SER A 160 -11.57 20.81 -41.00
N GLY A 161 -11.96 19.90 -41.90
CA GLY A 161 -12.57 20.29 -43.19
C GLY A 161 -12.33 19.36 -44.39
N LEU A 162 -13.39 18.61 -44.75
CA LEU A 162 -13.87 18.15 -46.08
C LEU A 162 -12.88 17.97 -47.26
N VAL A 163 -12.75 16.77 -47.88
CA VAL A 163 -13.61 16.10 -48.91
C VAL A 163 -13.39 16.57 -50.37
N HIS A 164 -12.92 15.61 -51.20
CA HIS A 164 -13.15 15.35 -52.66
C HIS A 164 -12.33 16.00 -53.81
N ARG A 165 -11.63 15.11 -54.55
CA ARG A 165 -11.57 14.80 -56.02
C ARG A 165 -11.35 15.89 -57.10
N HIS A 166 -10.32 15.72 -57.95
CA HIS A 166 -10.31 15.46 -59.43
C HIS A 166 -8.84 15.43 -59.96
N LEU A 167 -8.38 14.45 -60.76
CA LEU A 167 -8.21 14.41 -62.25
C LEU A 167 -7.57 15.71 -62.81
N THR A 168 -6.56 15.78 -63.69
CA THR A 168 -5.92 14.98 -64.77
C THR A 168 -4.53 15.64 -65.00
N GLU A 169 -3.51 15.02 -65.59
CA GLU A 169 -3.30 14.69 -67.02
C GLU A 169 -2.37 13.47 -67.18
#